data_AF-A0A3A8IAD5-F1
#
_entry.id   AF-A0A3A8IAD5-F1
#
_cell.length_a   1.000
_cell.length_b   1.000
_cell.length_c   1.000
_cell.angle_alpha   90.00
_cell.angle_beta   90.00
_cell.angle_gamma   90.00
#
_symmetry.space_group_name_H-M   'P 1'
#
loop_
_entity.id
_entity.type
_entity.pdbx_description
1 polymer ?
#
loop_
_entity_poly.entity_id
_entity_poly.type
_entity_poly.pdbx_seq_one_letter_code
_entity_poly.pdbx_strand_id
1 'polypeptide(L)'
;MMNFPELEVIDDLVAEDWWAYVTAKGEERVTRVSIGRPRTAPEAMGGGWYCPIKIDDFTHKVLCLGGVGPVDALANAMRIAKAFEDSVGGVSPGAKQPTGERF
;
A
#
# COMPACT_ATOMS: atom_id res chain seq x y z
N MET A 1 -13.22 -19.00 0.30
CA MET A 1 -12.68 -17.65 0.06
C MET A 1 -11.72 -17.38 1.20
N MET A 2 -10.45 -17.10 0.94
CA MET A 2 -9.53 -16.71 2.01
C MET A 2 -9.95 -15.33 2.49
N ASN A 3 -10.19 -15.19 3.79
CA ASN A 3 -10.43 -13.88 4.40
C ASN A 3 -9.12 -13.45 5.04
N PHE A 4 -8.70 -12.22 4.80
CA PHE A 4 -7.55 -11.64 5.51
C PHE A 4 -8.04 -10.67 6.60
N PRO A 5 -7.22 -10.39 7.62
CA PRO A 5 -7.57 -9.41 8.64
C PRO A 5 -7.93 -8.07 8.02
N GLU A 6 -8.97 -7.43 8.55
CA GLU A 6 -9.28 -6.04 8.24
C GLU A 6 -8.43 -5.15 9.16
N LEU A 7 -7.37 -4.57 8.59
CA LEU A 7 -6.48 -3.68 9.32
C LEU A 7 -6.90 -2.23 9.09
N GLU A 8 -6.97 -1.46 10.17
CA GLU A 8 -7.15 -0.01 10.07
C GLU A 8 -5.81 0.71 9.84
N VAL A 9 -4.73 0.16 10.40
CA VAL A 9 -3.38 0.73 10.39
C VAL A 9 -2.35 -0.39 10.14
N ILE A 10 -1.24 -0.05 9.49
CA ILE A 10 -0.06 -0.91 9.37
C ILE A 10 0.90 -0.57 10.51
N ASP A 11 1.04 -1.47 11.48
CA ASP A 11 1.78 -1.23 12.73
C ASP A 11 3.26 -1.63 12.68
N ASP A 12 3.66 -2.53 11.77
CA ASP A 12 5.08 -2.84 11.50
C ASP A 12 5.37 -2.78 9.99
N LEU A 13 5.96 -1.65 9.62
CA LEU A 13 6.33 -1.28 8.26
C LEU A 13 7.65 -1.95 7.87
N VAL A 14 7.72 -2.46 6.65
CA VAL A 14 8.96 -2.88 6.00
C VAL A 14 9.45 -1.82 5.02
N ALA A 15 8.54 -1.07 4.42
CA ALA A 15 8.87 0.06 3.58
C ALA A 15 7.82 1.16 3.72
N GLU A 16 8.31 2.39 3.66
CA GLU A 16 7.49 3.59 3.62
C GLU A 16 8.17 4.64 2.75
N ASP A 17 7.39 5.31 1.93
CA ASP A 17 7.85 6.41 1.07
C ASP A 17 6.71 7.42 0.84
N TRP A 18 7.08 8.63 0.43
CA TRP A 18 6.16 9.66 -0.03
C TRP A 18 6.40 9.88 -1.52
N TRP A 19 5.35 9.74 -2.32
CA TRP A 19 5.43 9.85 -3.77
C TRP A 19 4.73 11.11 -4.23
N ALA A 20 5.44 11.97 -4.97
CA ALA A 20 4.84 13.07 -5.69
C ALA A 20 4.34 12.60 -7.06
N TYR A 21 3.17 13.08 -7.48
CA TYR A 21 2.57 12.75 -8.78
C TYR A 21 1.68 13.89 -9.28
N VAL A 22 1.34 13.84 -10.57
CA VAL A 22 0.46 14.82 -11.21
C VAL A 22 -0.87 14.13 -11.52
N THR A 23 -1.97 14.72 -11.08
CA THR A 23 -3.31 14.20 -11.38
C THR A 23 -3.67 14.40 -12.85
N ALA A 24 -4.72 13.72 -13.33
CA ALA A 24 -5.26 13.94 -14.68
C ALA A 24 -5.71 15.39 -14.96
N LYS A 25 -5.90 16.21 -13.91
CA LYS A 25 -6.23 17.64 -14.02
C LYS A 25 -5.00 18.56 -14.03
N GLY A 26 -3.78 18.01 -13.94
CA GLY A 26 -2.54 18.76 -13.86
C GLY A 26 -2.17 19.24 -12.45
N GLU A 27 -2.91 18.81 -11.41
CA GLU A 27 -2.59 19.17 -10.02
C GLU A 27 -1.45 18.31 -9.48
N GLU A 28 -0.45 18.94 -8.85
CA GLU A 28 0.57 18.22 -8.08
C GLU A 28 0.00 17.71 -6.76
N ARG A 29 0.29 16.44 -6.44
CA ARG A 29 -0.14 15.77 -5.22
C ARG A 29 1.04 14.99 -4.64
N VAL A 30 0.95 14.71 -3.34
CA VAL A 30 1.90 13.86 -2.64
C VAL A 30 1.10 12.84 -1.84
N THR A 31 1.36 11.56 -2.05
CA THR A 31 0.70 10.45 -1.34
C THR A 31 1.70 9.67 -0.53
N ARG A 32 1.25 9.10 0.59
CA ARG A 32 2.04 8.15 1.38
C ARG A 32 1.83 6.76 0.83
N VAL A 33 2.93 6.02 0.65
CA VAL A 33 2.93 4.60 0.33
C VAL A 33 3.53 3.84 1.50
N SER A 34 2.75 2.96 2.10
CA SER A 34 3.15 2.19 3.29
C SER A 34 2.95 0.71 3.03
N ILE A 35 4.01 -0.09 3.24
CA ILE A 35 3.98 -1.55 3.08
C ILE A 35 4.44 -2.19 4.39
N GLY A 36 3.59 -3.06 4.94
CA GLY A 36 3.91 -3.77 6.17
C GLY A 36 4.64 -5.08 5.94
N ARG A 37 5.07 -5.68 7.05
CA ARG A 37 5.69 -7.00 7.04
C ARG A 37 4.69 -8.07 6.60
N PRO A 38 5.08 -8.99 5.70
CA PRO A 38 4.28 -10.17 5.43
C PRO A 38 4.05 -11.01 6.69
N ARG A 39 2.82 -11.46 6.91
CA ARG A 39 2.38 -12.20 8.10
C ARG A 39 1.50 -13.38 7.71
N THR A 40 1.36 -14.33 8.62
CA THR A 40 0.38 -15.41 8.47
C THR A 40 -0.99 -14.97 8.99
N ALA A 41 -2.04 -15.30 8.24
CA ALA A 41 -3.41 -15.15 8.72
C ALA A 41 -3.73 -16.29 9.72
N PRO A 42 -4.60 -16.04 10.72
CA PRO A 42 -5.09 -17.11 11.60
C PRO A 42 -5.70 -18.26 10.79
N GLU A 43 -5.51 -19.50 11.24
CA GLU A 43 -6.07 -20.68 10.57
C GLU A 43 -7.60 -20.60 10.40
N ALA A 44 -8.29 -19.99 11.37
CA ALA A 44 -9.74 -19.73 11.32
C ALA A 44 -10.17 -18.88 10.10
N MET A 45 -9.25 -18.15 9.47
CA MET A 45 -9.50 -17.36 8.26
C MET A 45 -9.04 -18.05 6.96
N GLY A 46 -8.65 -19.34 7.06
CA GLY A 46 -8.12 -20.15 5.97
C GLY A 46 -6.60 -20.27 5.96
N GLY A 47 -5.90 -19.66 6.93
CA GLY A 47 -4.44 -19.63 6.98
C GLY A 47 -3.83 -18.87 5.79
N GLY A 48 -2.51 -19.06 5.58
CA GLY A 48 -1.78 -18.47 4.45
C GLY A 48 -1.07 -17.16 4.78
N TRP A 49 -0.28 -16.69 3.83
CA TRP A 49 0.49 -15.45 3.96
C TRP A 49 -0.26 -14.27 3.35
N TYR A 50 -0.15 -13.12 4.00
CA TYR A 50 -0.61 -11.84 3.46
C TYR A 50 0.42 -10.74 3.70
N CYS A 51 0.37 -9.70 2.88
CA CYS A 51 1.18 -8.49 3.04
C CYS A 51 0.27 -7.27 3.02
N PRO A 52 0.27 -6.42 4.07
CA PRO A 52 -0.56 -5.23 4.09
C PRO A 52 0.09 -4.07 3.32
N ILE A 53 -0.72 -3.32 2.57
CA ILE A 53 -0.31 -2.09 1.86
C ILE A 53 -1.40 -1.03 2.00
N LYS A 54 -0.97 0.23 2.08
CA LYS A 54 -1.84 1.41 1.98
C LYS A 54 -1.18 2.46 1.10
N ILE A 55 -1.99 3.07 0.24
CA ILE A 55 -1.65 4.25 -0.54
C ILE A 55 -2.77 5.26 -0.29
N ASP A 56 -2.48 6.36 0.41
CA ASP A 56 -3.53 7.21 1.00
C ASP A 56 -4.53 7.75 -0.04
N ASP A 57 -4.06 8.11 -1.24
CA ASP A 57 -4.90 8.64 -2.33
C ASP A 57 -5.48 7.57 -3.29
N PHE A 58 -5.15 6.28 -3.10
CA PHE A 58 -5.54 5.21 -4.04
C PHE A 58 -6.31 4.07 -3.38
N THR A 59 -6.02 3.77 -2.12
CA THR A 59 -6.67 2.71 -1.34
C THR A 59 -7.48 3.31 -0.20
N HIS A 60 -8.79 3.04 -0.15
CA HIS A 60 -9.65 3.54 0.92
C HIS A 60 -9.36 2.93 2.31
N LYS A 61 -8.77 1.74 2.34
CA LYS A 61 -8.37 1.01 3.56
C LYS A 61 -7.05 0.28 3.34
N VAL A 62 -6.46 -0.24 4.41
CA VAL A 62 -5.31 -1.16 4.28
C VAL A 62 -5.78 -2.40 3.51
N LEU A 63 -5.07 -2.71 2.42
CA LEU A 63 -5.30 -3.92 1.65
C LEU A 63 -4.35 -5.00 2.13
N CYS A 64 -4.88 -6.20 2.42
CA CYS A 64 -4.08 -7.37 2.78
C CYS A 64 -4.02 -8.32 1.57
N LEU A 65 -2.86 -8.38 0.92
CA LEU A 65 -2.68 -9.14 -0.33
C LEU A 65 -2.12 -10.52 -0.02
N GLY A 66 -2.86 -11.55 -0.39
CA GLY A 66 -2.49 -12.95 -0.16
C GLY A 66 -1.33 -13.42 -1.04
N GLY A 67 -0.66 -14.47 -0.60
CA GLY A 67 0.31 -15.21 -1.39
C GLY A 67 0.61 -16.59 -0.82
N VAL A 68 1.28 -17.43 -1.61
CA VAL A 68 1.69 -18.79 -1.19
C VAL A 68 2.76 -18.77 -0.09
N GLY A 69 3.46 -17.64 0.05
CA GLY A 69 4.54 -17.41 1.00
C GLY A 69 4.76 -15.91 1.21
N PRO A 70 5.69 -15.51 2.09
CA PRO A 70 5.93 -14.10 2.41
C PRO A 70 6.40 -13.30 1.19
N VAL A 71 7.22 -13.90 0.33
CA VAL A 71 7.76 -13.26 -0.88
C VAL A 71 6.65 -13.00 -1.91
N ASP A 72 5.77 -13.98 -2.14
CA ASP A 72 4.65 -13.83 -3.09
C ASP A 72 3.62 -12.81 -2.58
N ALA A 73 3.28 -12.86 -1.28
CA ALA A 73 2.40 -11.87 -0.67
C ALA A 73 2.96 -10.44 -0.80
N LEU A 74 4.27 -10.26 -0.56
CA LEU A 74 4.94 -8.98 -0.79
C LEU A 74 4.91 -8.55 -2.26
N ALA A 75 5.19 -9.47 -3.19
CA ALA A 75 5.12 -9.17 -4.62
C ALA A 75 3.70 -8.74 -5.05
N ASN A 76 2.66 -9.37 -4.49
CA ASN A 76 1.27 -8.99 -4.74
C ASN A 76 0.92 -7.62 -4.15
N ALA A 77 1.44 -7.28 -2.96
CA ALA A 77 1.32 -5.92 -2.42
C ALA A 77 2.03 -4.88 -3.32
N MET A 78 3.26 -5.18 -3.76
CA MET A 78 4.02 -4.29 -4.67
C MET A 78 3.32 -4.07 -6.01
N ARG A 79 2.55 -5.05 -6.52
CA ARG A 79 1.72 -4.87 -7.72
C ARG A 79 0.68 -3.75 -7.56
N ILE A 80 0.18 -3.52 -6.34
CA ILE A 80 -0.75 -2.40 -6.08
C ILE A 80 -0.02 -1.05 -6.17
N ALA A 81 1.19 -0.95 -5.63
CA ALA A 81 2.03 0.25 -5.77
C ALA A 81 2.33 0.54 -7.26
N LYS A 82 2.66 -0.51 -8.02
CA LYS A 82 2.87 -0.38 -9.47
C LYS A 82 1.60 0.05 -10.22
N ALA A 83 0.45 -0.55 -9.89
CA ALA A 83 -0.82 -0.17 -10.48
C ALA A 83 -1.18 1.30 -10.19
N PHE A 84 -0.87 1.79 -8.98
CA PHE A 84 -1.02 3.21 -8.67
C PHE A 84 -0.11 4.08 -9.55
N GLU A 85 1.19 3.80 -9.61
CA GLU A 85 2.15 4.54 -10.45
C GLU A 85 1.68 4.62 -11.91
N ASP A 86 1.28 3.48 -12.47
CA ASP A 86 0.79 3.40 -13.85
C ASP A 86 -0.50 4.21 -14.03
N SER A 87 -1.40 4.22 -13.04
CA SER A 87 -2.67 4.95 -13.10
C SER A 87 -2.51 6.47 -13.10
N VAL A 88 -1.41 6.99 -12.53
CA VAL A 88 -1.12 8.43 -12.45
C VAL A 88 -0.08 8.89 -13.48
N GLY A 89 0.37 8.00 -14.36
CA GLY A 89 1.33 8.33 -15.42
C GLY A 89 2.77 8.50 -14.93
N GLY A 90 3.10 7.96 -13.75
CA GLY A 90 4.42 8.03 -13.14
C GLY A 90 4.45 8.80 -11.82
N VAL A 91 5.52 8.59 -11.04
CA VAL A 91 5.71 9.18 -9.72
C VAL A 91 7.16 9.63 -9.52
N SER A 92 7.37 10.57 -8.61
CA SER A 92 8.68 10.93 -8.08
C SER A 92 8.80 10.46 -6.63
N PRO A 93 9.62 9.43 -6.33
CA PRO A 93 9.78 8.91 -4.98
C PRO A 93 10.60 9.86 -4.10
N GLY A 94 10.56 9.66 -2.77
CA GLY A 94 11.32 10.48 -1.81
C GLY A 94 10.82 11.92 -1.68
N ALA A 95 9.54 12.18 -1.99
CA ALA A 95 8.91 13.47 -1.76
C ALA A 95 8.93 13.83 -0.26
N LYS A 96 8.90 15.11 0.06
CA LYS A 96 8.73 15.52 1.45
C LYS A 96 7.31 15.23 1.89
N GLN A 97 7.16 14.70 3.11
CA GLN A 97 5.85 14.64 3.76
C GLN A 97 5.20 16.04 3.72
N PRO A 98 3.93 16.15 3.29
CA PRO A 98 3.21 17.41 3.36
C PRO A 98 3.15 17.90 4.82
N THR A 99 3.89 18.95 5.12
CA THR A 99 3.76 19.65 6.41
C THR A 99 2.43 20.39 6.36
N GLY A 100 1.41 19.81 6.98
CA GLY A 100 0.02 20.23 6.78
C GLY A 100 -0.21 21.72 7.03
N GLU A 101 -0.38 22.47 5.95
CA GLU A 101 -1.37 23.54 5.90
C GLU A 101 -2.52 23.00 5.05
N ARG A 102 -3.61 22.65 5.73
CA ARG A 102 -4.89 22.35 5.08
C ARG A 102 -5.30 23.61 4.32
N PHE A 103 -5.41 23.54 3.00
CA PHE A 103 -6.18 24.50 2.21
C PHE A 103 -7.66 24.08 2.21
#